data_AF-A0A8T7FBV1-F1
#
_entry.id   AF-A0A8T7FBV1-F1
#
_cell.length_a   1.000
_cell.length_b   1.000
_cell.length_c   1.000
_cell.angle_alpha   90.00
_cell.angle_beta   90.00
_cell.angle_gamma   90.00
#
_symmetry.space_group_name_H-M   'P 1'
#
loop_
_entity.id
_entity.type
_entity.pdbx_description
1 polymer ?
#
loop_
_entity_poly.entity_id
_entity_poly.type
_entity_poly.pdbx_seq_one_letter_code
_entity_poly.pdbx_strand_id
1 'polypeptide(L)'
;MQATLPLPQNISRSALTSLRADLSRRESLLEAVVKRFQQKYAISLDALESRLANGEGQEHPDWEDSIEWRNAVEELQRASLMKSVLEWLLRKK
;
A
#
# COMPACT_ATOMS: atom_id res chain seq x y z
N MET A 1 33.69 10.02 -6.83
CA MET A 1 32.96 9.44 -5.68
C MET A 1 31.90 10.44 -5.26
N GLN A 2 30.60 10.14 -5.39
CA GLN A 2 29.56 11.03 -4.86
C GLN A 2 29.56 10.89 -3.33
N ALA A 3 29.84 11.98 -2.63
CA ALA A 3 29.80 12.03 -1.19
C ALA A 3 28.37 11.77 -0.71
N THR A 4 28.17 10.74 0.10
CA THR A 4 26.88 10.49 0.75
C THR A 4 26.66 11.58 1.78
N LEU A 5 25.64 12.41 1.59
CA LEU A 5 25.27 13.42 2.59
C LEU A 5 24.76 12.72 3.86
N PRO A 6 25.15 13.19 5.06
CA PRO A 6 24.61 12.66 6.31
C PRO A 6 23.11 12.94 6.42
N LEU A 7 22.41 12.13 7.23
CA LEU A 7 21.00 12.37 7.52
C LEU A 7 20.79 13.75 8.17
N PRO A 8 19.68 14.45 7.88
CA PRO A 8 19.29 15.67 8.59
C PRO A 8 19.27 15.47 10.11
N GLN A 9 19.62 16.51 10.87
CA GLN A 9 19.75 16.43 12.35
C GLN A 9 18.47 15.98 13.07
N ASN A 10 17.29 16.20 12.48
CA ASN A 10 16.00 15.79 13.01
C ASN A 10 15.59 14.35 12.64
N ILE A 11 16.41 13.62 11.86
CA ILE A 11 16.14 12.26 11.41
C ILE A 11 17.13 11.29 12.05
N SER A 12 16.66 10.56 13.06
CA SER A 12 17.47 9.51 13.70
C SER A 12 17.27 8.15 13.01
N ARG A 13 18.29 7.29 13.05
CA ARG A 13 18.15 5.90 12.56
C ARG A 13 17.07 5.12 13.31
N SER A 14 16.87 5.40 14.60
CA SER A 14 15.79 4.80 15.40
C SER A 14 14.42 5.22 14.89
N ALA A 15 14.22 6.50 14.55
CA ALA A 15 12.97 6.98 13.95
C ALA A 15 12.69 6.31 12.60
N LEU A 16 13.70 6.20 11.72
CA LEU A 16 13.57 5.48 10.44
C LEU A 16 13.23 3.99 10.64
N THR A 17 13.82 3.35 11.65
CA THR A 17 13.54 1.95 11.99
C THR A 17 12.10 1.76 12.48
N SER A 18 11.61 2.65 13.33
CA SER A 18 10.22 2.65 13.80
C SER A 18 9.24 2.86 12.67
N LEU A 19 9.47 3.86 11.79
CA LEU A 19 8.63 4.11 10.62
C LEU A 19 8.57 2.90 9.68
N ARG A 20 9.69 2.19 9.47
CA ARG A 20 9.71 0.96 8.68
C ARG A 20 8.87 -0.16 9.30
N ALA A 21 8.87 -0.26 10.64
CA ALA A 21 8.04 -1.23 11.36
C ALA A 21 6.56 -0.88 11.27
N ASP A 22 6.20 0.41 11.36
CA ASP A 22 4.84 0.91 11.13
C ASP A 22 4.36 0.58 9.71
N LEU A 23 5.19 0.83 8.70
CA LEU A 23 4.86 0.49 7.31
C LEU A 23 4.64 -1.02 7.13
N SER A 24 5.47 -1.87 7.74
CA SER A 24 5.26 -3.33 7.68
C SER A 24 3.91 -3.75 8.28
N ARG A 25 3.49 -3.15 9.41
CA ARG A 25 2.16 -3.40 9.99
C ARG A 25 1.05 -2.92 9.06
N ARG A 26 1.22 -1.74 8.45
CA ARG A 26 0.26 -1.18 7.50
C ARG A 26 0.12 -2.07 6.25
N GLU A 27 1.23 -2.56 5.70
CA GLU A 27 1.23 -3.52 4.58
C GLU A 27 0.39 -4.75 4.93
N SER A 28 0.65 -5.40 6.07
CA SER A 28 -0.11 -6.59 6.47
C SER A 28 -1.62 -6.34 6.61
N LEU A 29 -2.01 -5.16 7.11
CA LEU A 29 -3.43 -4.79 7.19
C LEU A 29 -4.04 -4.57 5.79
N LEU A 30 -3.34 -3.86 4.90
CA LEU A 30 -3.81 -3.60 3.54
C LEU A 30 -3.87 -4.89 2.71
N GLU A 31 -2.90 -5.78 2.85
CA GLU A 31 -2.91 -7.13 2.24
C GLU A 31 -4.13 -7.94 2.70
N ALA A 32 -4.49 -7.89 3.98
CA ALA A 32 -5.68 -8.56 4.48
C ALA A 32 -6.97 -7.99 3.87
N VAL A 33 -7.06 -6.66 3.71
CA VAL A 33 -8.19 -5.99 3.05
C VAL A 33 -8.28 -6.40 1.57
N VAL A 34 -7.16 -6.34 0.83
CA VAL A 34 -7.09 -6.76 -0.58
C VAL A 34 -7.51 -8.23 -0.72
N LYS A 35 -7.00 -9.11 0.14
CA LYS A 35 -7.33 -10.54 0.13
C LYS A 35 -8.81 -10.80 0.41
N ARG A 36 -9.41 -10.04 1.33
CA ARG A 36 -10.85 -10.12 1.63
C ARG A 36 -11.67 -9.82 0.37
N PHE A 37 -11.31 -8.79 -0.39
CA PHE A 37 -12.02 -8.46 -1.64
C PHE A 37 -11.79 -9.48 -2.75
N GLN A 38 -10.55 -9.96 -2.91
CA GLN A 38 -10.25 -11.06 -3.85
C GLN A 38 -11.10 -12.30 -3.57
N GLN A 39 -11.30 -12.65 -2.28
CA GLN A 39 -12.13 -13.76 -1.87
C GLN A 39 -13.63 -13.49 -2.09
N LYS A 40 -14.10 -12.27 -1.79
CA LYS A 40 -15.50 -11.87 -1.95
C LYS A 40 -15.95 -11.91 -3.41
N TYR A 41 -15.12 -11.38 -4.31
CA TYR A 41 -15.48 -11.19 -5.71
C TYR A 41 -15.02 -12.32 -6.64
N ALA A 42 -13.97 -13.07 -6.27
CA ALA A 42 -13.38 -14.13 -7.08
C ALA A 42 -12.99 -13.71 -8.52
N ILE A 43 -12.81 -12.42 -8.75
CA ILE A 43 -12.36 -11.79 -10.00
C ILE A 43 -11.29 -10.74 -9.66
N SER A 44 -10.65 -10.13 -10.66
CA SER A 44 -9.75 -8.99 -10.41
C SER A 44 -10.53 -7.70 -10.12
N LEU A 45 -9.86 -6.74 -9.46
CA LEU A 45 -10.40 -5.40 -9.27
C LEU A 45 -10.77 -4.75 -10.61
N ASP A 46 -9.87 -4.80 -11.60
CA ASP A 46 -10.14 -4.24 -12.94
C ASP A 46 -11.38 -4.85 -13.60
N ALA A 47 -11.62 -6.15 -13.39
CA ALA A 47 -12.81 -6.83 -13.91
C ALA A 47 -14.09 -6.39 -13.18
N LEU A 48 -14.03 -6.20 -11.86
CA LEU A 48 -15.14 -5.64 -11.08
C LEU A 48 -15.47 -4.23 -11.56
N GLU A 49 -14.46 -3.37 -11.65
CA GLU A 49 -14.61 -1.97 -12.09
C GLU A 49 -15.14 -1.87 -13.52
N SER A 50 -14.68 -2.73 -14.42
CA SER A 50 -15.18 -2.78 -15.81
C SER A 50 -16.65 -3.18 -15.87
N ARG A 51 -17.08 -4.16 -15.06
CA ARG A 51 -18.49 -4.56 -14.95
C ARG A 51 -19.34 -3.40 -14.44
N LEU A 52 -18.91 -2.74 -13.37
CA LEU A 52 -19.63 -1.60 -12.79
C LEU A 52 -19.73 -0.43 -13.77
N ALA A 53 -18.68 -0.16 -14.55
CA ALA A 53 -18.70 0.87 -15.60
C ALA A 53 -19.71 0.57 -16.72
N ASN A 54 -20.01 -0.71 -16.97
CA ASN A 54 -21.04 -1.14 -17.92
C ASN A 54 -22.46 -1.18 -17.30
N GLY A 55 -22.61 -0.77 -16.04
CA GLY A 55 -23.88 -0.88 -15.30
C GLY A 55 -24.22 -2.31 -14.86
N GLU A 56 -23.24 -3.21 -14.84
CA GLU A 56 -23.40 -4.58 -14.39
C GLU A 56 -22.97 -4.72 -12.92
N GLY A 57 -23.89 -5.17 -12.06
CA GLY A 57 -23.66 -5.32 -10.62
C GLY A 57 -24.72 -4.61 -9.80
N GLN A 58 -24.62 -4.71 -8.48
CA GLN A 58 -25.46 -3.88 -7.62
C GLN A 58 -24.77 -2.53 -7.42
N GLU A 59 -25.52 -1.43 -7.47
CA GLU A 59 -24.92 -0.11 -7.21
C GLU A 59 -24.25 -0.09 -5.82
N HIS A 60 -24.95 -0.62 -4.81
CA HIS A 60 -24.39 -0.94 -3.50
C HIS A 60 -24.53 -2.45 -3.20
N PRO A 61 -23.51 -3.09 -2.61
CA PRO A 61 -22.27 -2.48 -2.09
C PRO A 61 -21.12 -2.41 -3.11
N ASP A 62 -21.30 -2.87 -4.34
CA ASP A 62 -20.18 -3.15 -5.25
C ASP A 62 -19.34 -1.92 -5.63
N TRP A 63 -19.96 -0.73 -5.77
CA TRP A 63 -19.19 0.50 -6.00
C TRP A 63 -18.32 0.89 -4.81
N GLU A 64 -18.86 0.80 -3.59
CA GLU A 64 -18.11 1.14 -2.36
C GLU A 64 -16.97 0.15 -2.15
N ASP A 65 -17.25 -1.13 -2.35
CA ASP A 65 -16.25 -2.19 -2.24
C ASP A 65 -15.14 -2.02 -3.29
N SER A 66 -15.50 -1.68 -4.54
CA SER A 66 -14.55 -1.35 -5.61
C SER A 66 -13.62 -0.20 -5.21
N ILE A 67 -14.18 0.88 -4.65
CA ILE A 67 -13.40 2.05 -4.20
C ILE A 67 -12.48 1.67 -3.03
N GLU A 68 -13.00 0.96 -2.02
CA GLU A 68 -12.20 0.53 -0.87
C GLU A 68 -11.06 -0.41 -1.31
N TRP A 69 -11.35 -1.33 -2.23
CA TRP A 69 -10.35 -2.25 -2.77
C TRP A 69 -9.26 -1.51 -3.55
N ARG A 70 -9.62 -0.60 -4.47
CA ARG A 70 -8.65 0.23 -5.20
C ARG A 70 -7.75 1.01 -4.25
N ASN A 71 -8.36 1.69 -3.28
CA ASN A 71 -7.62 2.45 -2.26
C ASN A 71 -6.63 1.55 -1.50
N ALA A 72 -7.04 0.34 -1.13
CA ALA A 72 -6.17 -0.60 -0.42
C ALA A 72 -4.97 -1.05 -1.29
N VAL A 73 -5.20 -1.34 -2.58
CA VAL A 73 -4.12 -1.71 -3.53
C VAL A 73 -3.13 -0.55 -3.69
N GLU A 74 -3.62 0.66 -3.92
CA GLU A 74 -2.76 1.82 -4.10
C GLU A 74 -1.96 2.17 -2.84
N GLU A 75 -2.61 2.14 -1.68
CA GLU A 75 -1.94 2.38 -0.39
C GLU A 75 -0.90 1.31 -0.09
N LEU A 76 -1.13 0.05 -0.50
CA LEU A 76 -0.17 -1.03 -0.33
C LEU A 76 1.08 -0.77 -1.20
N GLN A 77 0.90 -0.34 -2.45
CA GLN A 77 1.99 0.04 -3.33
C GLN A 77 2.80 1.22 -2.75
N ARG A 78 2.12 2.25 -2.24
CA ARG A 78 2.76 3.40 -1.58
C ARG A 78 3.56 2.98 -0.35
N ALA A 79 2.98 2.15 0.52
CA ALA A 79 3.64 1.66 1.72
C ALA A 79 4.90 0.83 1.39
N SER A 80 4.82 -0.03 0.38
CA SER A 80 5.94 -0.87 -0.08
C SER A 80 7.08 -0.04 -0.67
N LEU A 81 6.76 0.98 -1.47
CA LEU A 81 7.74 1.92 -1.99
C LEU A 81 8.45 2.68 -0.85
N MET A 82 7.68 3.24 0.08
CA MET A 82 8.24 3.98 1.23
C MET A 82 9.15 3.08 2.08
N LYS A 83 8.73 1.85 2.33
CA LYS A 83 9.54 0.87 3.07
C LYS A 83 10.87 0.58 2.38
N SER A 84 10.84 0.41 1.05
CA SER A 84 12.06 0.21 0.24
C SER A 84 13.02 1.41 0.34
N VAL A 85 12.48 2.63 0.33
CA VAL A 85 13.27 3.86 0.53
C VAL A 85 13.89 3.89 1.93
N LEU A 86 13.13 3.57 2.98
CA LEU A 86 13.65 3.52 4.36
C LEU A 86 14.74 2.45 4.51
N GLU A 87 14.56 1.28 3.90
CA GLU A 87 15.58 0.22 3.90
C GLU A 87 16.86 0.65 3.21
N TRP A 88 16.75 1.36 2.08
CA TRP A 88 17.91 1.93 1.39
C TRP A 88 18.65 2.94 2.28
N LEU A 89 17.93 3.84 2.94
CA LEU A 89 18.50 4.80 3.89
C LEU A 89 19.18 4.11 5.08
N LEU A 90 18.57 3.06 5.62
CA LEU A 90 19.09 2.30 6.77
C LEU A 90 20.28 1.40 6.42
N ARG A 91 20.51 1.08 5.14
CA ARG A 91 21.70 0.35 4.68
C ARG A 91 22.91 1.26 4.46
N LYS A 92 22.70 2.54 4.20
CA LYS A 92 23.79 3.51 4.07
C LYS A 92 24.48 3.71 5.43
N LYS A 93 25.78 3.38 5.47
CA LYS A 93 26.68 3.67 6.61
C LYS A 93 27.10 5.13 6.55
#